data_AF-A0A2J4ZZ46-F1
#
_entry.id   AF-A0A2J4ZZ46-F1
#
_cell.length_a   1.000
_cell.length_b   1.000
_cell.length_c   1.000
_cell.angle_alpha   90.00
_cell.angle_beta   90.00
_cell.angle_gamma   90.00
#
_symmetry.space_group_name_H-M   'P 1'
#
loop_
_entity.id
_entity.type
_entity.pdbx_description
1 polymer ?
#
loop_
_entity_poly.entity_id
_entity_poly.type
_entity_poly.pdbx_seq_one_letter_code
_entity_poly.pdbx_strand_id
1 'polypeptide(L)' 'MSWQHRIELALAERQAADALRSRLPVTLGAGRWLSREGRRWLNFSSNDYLGLSQHPA' A
#
# COMPACT_ATOMS: atom_id res chain seq x y z
N MET A 1 -33.37 2.94 -4.89
CA MET A 1 -31.90 2.83 -4.84
C MET A 1 -31.49 1.95 -3.68
N SER A 2 -30.82 0.82 -3.92
CA SER A 2 -30.32 -0.05 -2.85
C SER A 2 -29.01 0.49 -2.26
N TRP A 3 -28.64 0.04 -1.06
CA TRP A 3 -27.32 0.32 -0.50
C TRP A 3 -26.19 -0.17 -1.41
N GLN A 4 -26.33 -1.37 -1.99
CA GLN A 4 -25.37 -1.92 -2.94
C GLN A 4 -25.13 -0.98 -4.13
N HIS A 5 -26.20 -0.46 -4.73
CA HIS A 5 -26.09 0.48 -5.85
C HIS A 5 -25.38 1.79 -5.46
N ARG A 6 -25.61 2.30 -4.24
CA ARG A 6 -24.89 3.48 -3.72
C ARG A 6 -23.38 3.22 -3.59
N ILE A 7 -22.98 2.03 -3.15
CA ILE A 7 -21.56 1.67 -3.03
C ILE A 7 -20.92 1.54 -4.41
N GLU A 8 -21.59 0.89 -5.36
CA GLU A 8 -21.10 0.73 -6.73
C GLU A 8 -20.89 2.07 -7.42
N LEU A 9 -21.85 3.00 -7.27
CA LEU A 9 -21.72 4.36 -7.82
C LEU A 9 -20.50 5.08 -7.23
N ALA A 10 -20.33 5.06 -5.91
CA ALA A 10 -19.21 5.71 -5.23
C ALA A 10 -17.84 5.06 -5.53
N LEU A 11 -17.81 3.78 -5.94
CA LEU A 11 -16.61 3.13 -6.44
C LEU A 11 -16.31 3.54 -7.88
N ALA A 12 -17.33 3.61 -8.74
CA ALA A 12 -17.20 4.06 -10.11
C ALA A 12 -16.70 5.51 -10.20
N GLU A 13 -17.22 6.40 -9.35
CA GLU A 13 -16.75 7.80 -9.23
C GLU A 13 -15.27 7.87 -8.86
N ARG A 14 -14.83 7.06 -7.87
CA ARG A 14 -13.41 7.00 -7.48
C ARG A 14 -12.52 6.43 -8.58
N GLN A 15 -13.00 5.44 -9.33
CA GLN A 15 -12.25 4.86 -10.44
C GLN A 15 -12.11 5.86 -11.60
N ALA A 16 -13.17 6.60 -11.92
CA ALA A 16 -13.16 7.64 -12.95
C ALA A 16 -12.24 8.82 -12.59
N ALA A 17 -12.08 9.09 -11.29
CA ALA A 17 -11.19 10.13 -10.76
C ALA A 17 -9.75 9.66 -10.49
N ASP A 18 -9.37 8.42 -10.88
CA ASP A 18 -8.07 7.80 -10.55
C ASP A 18 -7.73 7.83 -9.04
N ALA A 19 -8.76 7.80 -8.19
CA ALA A 19 -8.66 7.89 -6.75
C ALA A 19 -8.87 6.53 -6.06
N LEU A 20 -9.23 5.49 -6.81
CA LEU A 20 -9.39 4.14 -6.27
C LEU A 20 -8.01 3.55 -5.93
N ARG A 21 -7.85 3.09 -4.69
CA ARG A 21 -6.58 2.53 -4.20
C ARG A 21 -6.59 1.02 -4.30
N SER A 22 -5.48 0.47 -4.75
CA SER A 22 -5.18 -0.97 -4.64
C SER A 22 -3.96 -1.17 -3.73
N ARG A 23 -3.96 -2.28 -2.98
CA ARG A 23 -2.82 -2.64 -2.12
C ARG A 23 -1.82 -3.46 -2.91
N LEU A 24 -0.54 -3.14 -2.77
CA LEU A 24 0.56 -3.93 -3.30
C LEU A 24 1.19 -4.72 -2.14
N PRO A 25 1.07 -6.06 -2.12
CA PRO A 25 1.71 -6.85 -1.08
C PRO A 25 3.23 -6.80 -1.22
N VAL A 26 3.92 -6.72 -0.08
CA VAL A 26 5.39 -6.72 0.00
C VAL A 26 5.85 -7.79 0.98
N THR A 27 6.98 -8.43 0.69
CA THR A 27 7.62 -9.42 1.59
C THR A 27 8.43 -8.70 2.68
N LEU A 28 8.98 -7.53 2.37
CA LEU A 28 9.65 -6.65 3.33
C LEU A 28 9.27 -5.20 3.01
N GLY A 29 8.74 -4.46 4.00
CA GLY A 29 8.25 -3.09 3.81
C GLY A 29 8.70 -2.08 4.86
N ALA A 30 9.46 -2.51 5.86
CA ALA A 30 10.04 -1.67 6.90
C ALA A 30 11.57 -1.60 6.75
N GLY A 31 12.18 -0.53 7.25
CA GLY A 31 13.61 -0.27 7.14
C GLY A 31 14.05 0.09 5.72
N ARG A 32 15.36 -0.08 5.45
CA ARG A 32 16.03 0.38 4.22
C ARG A 32 15.53 -0.27 2.93
N TRP A 33 15.05 -1.52 3.00
CA TRP A 33 14.76 -2.33 1.82
C TRP A 33 13.28 -2.64 1.71
N LEU A 34 12.75 -2.46 0.50
CA LEU A 34 11.44 -2.95 0.10
C LEU A 34 11.67 -4.18 -0.79
N SER A 35 10.98 -5.28 -0.51
CA SER A 35 11.04 -6.49 -1.33
C SER A 35 9.65 -6.91 -1.77
N ARG A 36 9.49 -7.16 -3.07
CA ARG A 36 8.23 -7.53 -3.74
C ARG A 36 8.57 -8.31 -5.01
N GLU A 37 7.84 -9.39 -5.27
CA GLU A 37 7.97 -10.20 -6.49
C GLU A 37 9.43 -10.62 -6.78
N GLY A 38 10.17 -11.00 -5.73
CA GLY A 38 11.57 -11.44 -5.83
C GLY A 38 12.58 -10.32 -6.13
N ARG A 39 12.14 -9.08 -6.25
CA ARG A 39 12.98 -7.90 -6.48
C ARG A 39 13.13 -7.08 -5.20
N ARG A 40 14.24 -6.34 -5.12
CA ARG A 40 14.62 -5.51 -3.97
C ARG A 40 14.86 -4.07 -4.41
N TRP A 41 14.30 -3.12 -3.67
CA TRP A 41 14.41 -1.68 -3.90
C TRP A 41 14.78 -0.94 -2.62
N LEU A 42 15.38 0.25 -2.76
CA LEU A 42 15.51 1.18 -1.64
C LEU A 42 14.12 1.69 -1.24
N ASN A 43 13.84 1.64 0.06
CA ASN A 43 12.54 1.96 0.61
C ASN A 43 12.46 3.42 1.05
N PHE A 44 11.77 4.24 0.27
CA PHE A 44 11.46 5.64 0.60
C PHE A 44 9.98 5.84 0.99
N SER A 45 9.24 4.75 1.20
CA SER A 45 7.80 4.78 1.52
C SER A 45 7.47 4.18 2.89
N SER A 46 8.49 3.81 3.66
CA SER A 46 8.32 3.30 5.01
C SER A 46 8.26 4.44 6.03
N ASN A 47 7.61 4.16 7.16
CA ASN A 47 7.63 5.02 8.34
C ASN A 47 8.69 4.58 9.38
N ASP A 48 9.56 3.61 9.05
CA ASP A 48 10.61 3.12 9.96
C ASP A 48 11.85 4.03 9.93
N TYR A 49 11.67 5.27 10.40
CA TYR A 49 12.68 6.32 10.31
C TYR A 49 13.96 6.01 11.10
N LEU A 50 13.84 5.29 12.21
CA LEU A 50 14.96 4.94 13.09
C LEU A 50 15.53 3.55 12.81
N GLY A 51 14.95 2.78 11.88
CA GLY A 51 15.38 1.42 11.58
C GLY A 51 15.16 0.43 12.72
N LEU A 52 14.25 0.72 13.66
CA LEU A 52 14.07 -0.09 14.86
C LEU A 52 13.24 -1.35 14.61
N SER A 53 12.48 -1.39 13.51
CA SER A 53 11.66 -2.56 13.16
C SER A 53 12.46 -3.85 12.93
N GLN A 54 13.76 -3.72 12.68
CA GLN A 54 14.69 -4.84 12.43
C GLN A 54 15.92 -4.79 13.34
N HIS A 55 15.86 -4.01 14.43
CA HIS A 55 16.98 -3.92 15.36
C HIS A 55 17.10 -5.23 16.15
N PRO A 56 18.31 -5.82 16.28
CA PRO A 56 18.50 -7.13 16.91
C PRO A 56 18.47 -7.12 18.46
N ALA A 57 17.98 -6.06 19.11
CA ALA A 57 18.11 -5.85 20.56
C ALA A 57 17.19 -6.76 21.38
#